data_AF-A0A2N1XSQ2-F1
#
_entry.id   AF-A0A2N1XSQ2-F1
#
_cell.length_a   1.000
_cell.length_b   1.000
_cell.length_c   1.000
_cell.angle_alpha   90.00
_cell.angle_beta   90.00
_cell.angle_gamma   90.00
#
_symmetry.space_group_name_H-M   'P 1'
#
loop_
_entity.id
_entity.type
_entity.pdbx_description
1 polymer ?
#
loop_
_entity_poly.entity_id
_entity_poly.type
_entity_poly.pdbx_seq_one_letter_code
_entity_poly.pdbx_strand_id
1 'polypeptide(L)'
;MNKITPHLLRDLDSTLPSGTECYLRPEARKALTKHREGKQPSTFVSKQRAIALLTQRLGRGLKRFLIKELRAALPAEYLCLPEKMA
;
A
#
# COMPACT_ATOMS: atom_id res chain seq x y z
N MET A 1 12.46 8.85 10.51
CA MET A 1 12.73 7.68 9.64
C MET A 1 11.65 6.64 9.84
N ASN A 2 10.82 6.38 8.83
CA ASN A 2 9.77 5.35 8.91
C ASN A 2 10.39 3.98 8.61
N LYS A 3 11.04 3.36 9.59
CA LYS A 3 11.54 1.98 9.43
C LYS A 3 10.37 1.04 9.15
N ILE A 4 10.40 0.34 8.02
CA ILE A 4 9.48 -0.74 7.71
C ILE A 4 10.02 -2.02 8.36
N THR A 5 9.29 -2.55 9.33
CA THR A 5 9.64 -3.81 10.00
C THR A 5 9.16 -5.00 9.16
N PRO A 6 9.73 -6.20 9.34
CA PRO A 6 9.30 -7.39 8.58
C PRO A 6 7.79 -7.68 8.68
N HIS A 7 7.19 -7.49 9.85
CA HIS A 7 5.75 -7.63 10.04
C HIS A 7 4.95 -6.63 9.19
N LEU A 8 5.35 -5.36 9.20
CA LEU A 8 4.71 -4.32 8.38
C LEU A 8 4.92 -4.55 6.89
N LEU A 9 6.05 -5.15 6.51
CA LEU A 9 6.34 -5.49 5.13
C LEU A 9 5.44 -6.62 4.64
N ARG A 10 5.18 -7.62 5.48
CA ARG A 10 4.24 -8.70 5.21
C ARG A 10 2.80 -8.19 5.12
N ASP A 11 2.39 -7.32 6.05
CA ASP A 11 1.07 -6.68 6.01
C ASP A 11 0.93 -5.80 4.76
N LEU A 12 1.98 -5.05 4.42
CA LEU A 12 2.01 -4.26 3.19
C LEU A 12 1.87 -5.17 1.97
N ASP A 13 2.62 -6.26 1.90
CA ASP A 13 2.54 -7.19 0.77
C ASP A 13 1.14 -7.82 0.62
N SER A 14 0.53 -8.20 1.74
CA SER A 14 -0.79 -8.83 1.76
C SER A 14 -1.95 -7.86 1.46
N THR A 15 -1.79 -6.57 1.79
CA THR A 15 -2.86 -5.57 1.68
C THR A 15 -2.69 -4.60 0.51
N LEU A 16 -1.49 -4.54 -0.07
CA LEU A 16 -1.18 -3.66 -1.19
C LEU A 16 -1.70 -4.25 -2.51
N PRO A 17 -2.65 -3.58 -3.18
CA PRO A 17 -3.13 -3.99 -4.49
C PRO A 17 -2.00 -3.93 -5.51
N SER A 18 -1.88 -4.96 -6.36
CA SER A 18 -0.91 -4.97 -7.45
C SER A 18 -1.10 -3.75 -8.36
N GLY A 19 0.02 -3.11 -8.70
CA GLY A 19 0.07 -1.91 -9.52
C GLY A 19 -0.02 -0.59 -8.77
N THR A 20 -0.11 -0.63 -7.44
CA THR A 20 -0.06 0.56 -6.57
C THR A 20 1.31 0.81 -5.94
N GLU A 21 2.29 -0.07 -6.20
CA GLU A 21 3.66 -0.01 -5.67
C GLU A 21 4.40 1.27 -6.06
N CYS A 22 4.05 1.87 -7.21
CA CYS A 22 4.59 3.14 -7.66
C CYS A 22 4.25 4.31 -6.72
N TYR A 23 3.21 4.19 -5.90
CA TYR A 23 2.79 5.19 -4.92
C TYR A 23 3.39 4.98 -3.53
N LEU A 24 4.22 3.94 -3.36
CA LEU A 24 5.02 3.77 -2.15
C LEU A 24 6.22 4.71 -2.17
N ARG A 25 6.69 5.08 -0.98
CA ARG A 25 7.98 5.74 -0.82
C ARG A 25 9.10 4.84 -1.36
N PRO A 26 10.18 5.42 -1.91
CA PRO A 26 11.29 4.64 -2.46
C PRO A 26 11.83 3.57 -1.51
N GLU A 27 11.92 3.89 -0.21
CA GLU A 27 12.37 2.96 0.84
C GLU A 27 11.44 1.73 0.97
N ALA A 28 10.14 1.97 1.05
CA ALA A 28 9.14 0.91 1.18
C ALA A 28 9.02 0.08 -0.10
N ARG A 29 9.11 0.71 -1.27
CA ARG A 29 9.16 0.02 -2.56
C ARG A 29 10.39 -0.89 -2.66
N LYS A 30 11.58 -0.40 -2.26
CA LYS A 30 12.81 -1.20 -2.27
C LYS A 30 12.72 -2.38 -1.30
N ALA A 31 12.18 -2.16 -0.10
CA ALA A 31 11.95 -3.23 0.86
C ALA A 31 10.97 -4.29 0.33
N LEU A 32 9.85 -3.86 -0.27
CA LEU A 32 8.85 -4.77 -0.84
C LEU A 32 9.39 -5.56 -2.04
N THR A 33 10.20 -4.91 -2.87
CA THR A 33 10.88 -5.57 -3.99
C THR A 33 11.82 -6.67 -3.51
N LYS A 34 12.59 -6.39 -2.45
CA LYS A 34 13.46 -7.39 -1.83
C LYS A 34 12.65 -8.53 -1.21
N HIS A 35 11.54 -8.22 -0.56
CA HIS A 35 10.62 -9.22 0.00
C HIS A 35 10.05 -10.16 -1.07
N ARG A 36 9.70 -9.62 -2.24
CA ARG A 36 9.18 -10.38 -3.39
C ARG A 36 10.25 -10.98 -4.28
N GLU A 37 11.51 -11.01 -3.84
CA GLU A 37 12.64 -11.53 -4.62
C GLU A 37 12.76 -10.91 -6.03
N GLY A 38 12.46 -9.61 -6.16
CA GLY A 38 12.52 -8.88 -7.42
C GLY A 38 11.24 -8.93 -8.27
N LYS A 39 10.20 -9.65 -7.85
CA LYS A 39 8.90 -9.68 -8.56
C LYS A 39 8.09 -8.42 -8.26
N GLN A 40 8.24 -7.38 -9.09
CA GLN A 40 7.32 -6.23 -9.12
C GLN A 40 6.26 -6.44 -10.21
N PRO A 41 4.99 -6.09 -9.97
CA PRO A 41 4.00 -6.06 -11.05
C PRO A 41 4.38 -4.97 -12.06
N SER A 42 4.29 -5.33 -13.34
CA SER A 42 4.55 -4.47 -14.49
C SER A 42 3.36 -3.57 -14.86
N THR A 43 2.19 -3.83 -14.28
CA THR A 43 0.97 -3.06 -14.52
C THR A 43 0.84 -1.98 -13.46
N PHE A 44 0.74 -0.72 -13.86
CA PHE A 44 0.47 0.40 -12.96
C PHE A 44 -0.99 0.84 -13.07
N VAL A 45 -1.63 1.07 -11.92
CA VAL A 45 -2.99 1.64 -11.90
C VAL A 45 -2.93 3.16 -11.83
N SER A 46 -3.91 3.83 -12.42
CA SER A 46 -4.02 5.29 -12.36
C SER A 46 -4.26 5.79 -10.93
N LYS A 47 -3.89 7.04 -10.65
CA LYS A 47 -3.95 7.63 -9.30
C LYS A 47 -5.33 7.53 -8.66
N GLN A 48 -6.39 7.80 -9.42
CA GLN A 48 -7.77 7.70 -8.92
C GLN A 48 -8.15 6.27 -8.56
N ARG A 49 -7.79 5.29 -9.40
CA ARG A 49 -8.05 3.87 -9.14
C ARG A 49 -7.20 3.34 -7.99
N ALA A 50 -5.96 3.81 -7.87
CA ALA A 50 -5.08 3.49 -6.76
C ALA A 50 -5.64 3.99 -5.44
N ILE A 51 -6.16 5.23 -5.39
CA ILE A 51 -6.80 5.77 -4.19
C ILE A 51 -7.99 4.89 -3.78
N ALA A 52 -8.88 4.52 -4.70
CA ALA A 52 -10.02 3.65 -4.41
C ALA A 52 -9.61 2.26 -3.90
N LEU A 53 -8.59 1.65 -4.51
CA LEU A 53 -8.11 0.32 -4.11
C LEU A 53 -7.39 0.35 -2.76
N LEU A 54 -6.53 1.34 -2.54
CA LEU A 54 -5.78 1.50 -1.27
C LEU A 54 -6.71 1.91 -0.13
N THR A 55 -7.75 2.66 -0.42
CA THR A 55 -8.84 2.96 0.51
C THR A 55 -9.47 1.69 1.07
N GLN A 56 -9.78 0.73 0.20
CA GLN A 56 -10.51 -0.47 0.58
C GLN A 56 -9.59 -1.53 1.22
N ARG A 57 -8.37 -1.69 0.70
CA ARG A 57 -7.51 -2.83 1.07
C ARG A 57 -6.36 -2.48 1.99
N LEU A 58 -5.84 -1.24 1.98
CA LEU A 58 -4.60 -0.93 2.69
C LEU A 58 -4.80 -0.96 4.21
N GLY A 59 -4.00 -1.78 4.89
CA GLY A 59 -4.05 -1.93 6.34
C GLY A 59 -3.82 -0.63 7.13
N ARG A 60 -4.40 -0.57 8.33
CA ARG A 60 -4.27 0.57 9.25
C ARG A 60 -2.79 0.82 9.58
N GLY A 61 -2.35 2.07 9.44
CA GLY A 61 -0.96 2.45 9.74
C GLY A 61 0.03 2.24 8.59
N LEU A 62 -0.36 1.63 7.48
CA LEU A 62 0.50 1.49 6.28
C LEU A 62 0.49 2.74 5.39
N LYS A 63 -0.50 3.63 5.55
CA LYS A 63 -0.58 4.94 4.86
C LYS A 63 0.70 5.78 5.00
N ARG A 64 1.48 5.58 6.07
CA ARG A 64 2.76 6.27 6.30
C ARG A 64 3.85 5.92 5.30
N PHE A 65 3.72 4.78 4.62
CA PHE A 65 4.65 4.29 3.60
C PHE A 65 4.29 4.77 2.19
N LEU A 66 3.15 5.43 2.02
CA LEU A 66 2.77 6.07 0.76
C LEU A 66 3.48 7.42 0.60
N ILE A 67 3.58 7.85 -0.66
CA ILE A 67 4.00 9.22 -1.02
C ILE A 67 3.01 10.25 -0.45
N LYS A 68 3.51 11.46 -0.20
CA LYS A 68 2.74 12.53 0.46
C LYS A 68 1.43 12.85 -0.27
N GLU A 69 1.44 12.85 -1.59
CA GLU A 69 0.25 13.13 -2.40
C GLU A 69 -0.87 12.13 -2.18
N LEU A 70 -0.55 10.83 -2.19
CA LEU A 70 -1.56 9.80 -2.00
C LEU A 70 -2.05 9.76 -0.56
N ARG A 71 -1.14 10.01 0.39
CA ARG A 71 -1.48 10.10 1.81
C ARG A 71 -2.45 11.26 2.09
N ALA A 72 -2.32 12.37 1.38
CA ALA A 72 -3.25 13.51 1.48
C ALA A 72 -4.61 13.22 0.81
N ALA A 73 -4.61 12.41 -0.26
CA ALA A 73 -5.83 12.03 -0.97
C ALA A 73 -6.62 10.90 -0.27
N LEU A 74 -6.00 10.14 0.63
CA LEU A 74 -6.66 9.13 1.43
C LEU A 74 -7.27 9.79 2.68
N PRO A 75 -8.60 9.72 2.91
CA PRO A 75 -9.21 10.24 4.13
C PRO A 75 -8.61 9.60 5.37
N ALA A 76 -8.56 10.39 6.45
CA ALA A 76 -7.91 10.02 7.71
C ALA A 76 -8.53 8.76 8.33
N GLU A 77 -9.85 8.62 8.17
CA GLU A 77 -10.64 7.52 8.68
C GLU A 77 -10.90 6.50 7.57
N TYR A 78 -10.13 5.41 7.56
CA TYR A 78 -10.62 4.18 6.96
C TYR A 78 -10.89 3.20 8.08
N LEU A 79 -12.15 3.21 8.53
CA LEU A 79 -12.81 2.04 9.07
C LEU A 79 -12.60 0.94 8.04
N CYS A 80 -11.83 -0.08 8.42
CA CYS A 80 -11.83 -1.36 7.74
C CYS A 80 -13.30 -1.81 7.78
N LEU A 81 -14.06 -1.58 6.71
CA LEU A 81 -15.36 -2.21 6.59
C LEU A 81 -15.04 -3.70 6.45
N PRO A 82 -15.42 -4.56 7.42
CA PRO A 82 -15.35 -5.97 7.19
C PRO A 82 -16.34 -6.22 6.06
N GLU A 83 -15.87 -6.51 4.85
CA GLU A 83 -16.71 -7.17 3.86
C GLU A 83 -17.17 -8.47 4.52
N LYS A 84 -18.42 -8.46 4.99
CA LYS A 84 -19.19 -9.67 5.22
C LYS A 84 -19.12 -10.46 3.91
N MET A 85 -18.29 -11.50 3.89
CA MET A 85 -18.56 -12.65 3.05
C MET A 85 -19.94 -13.18 3.47
N ALA A 86 -20.91 -12.99 2.59
CA ALA A 86 -22.19 -13.69 2.58
C ALA A 86 -22.30 -14.39 1.23
#